data_AF-A0A850KKK2-F1
#
_entry.id   AF-A0A850KKK2-F1
#
_cell.length_a   1.000
_cell.length_b   1.000
_cell.length_c   1.000
_cell.angle_alpha   90.00
_cell.angle_beta   90.00
_cell.angle_gamma   90.00
#
_symmetry.space_group_name_H-M   'P 1'
#
loop_
_entity.id
_entity.type
_entity.pdbx_description
1 polymer ?
#
loop_
_entity_poly.entity_id
_entity_poly.type
_entity_poly.pdbx_seq_one_letter_code
_entity_poly.pdbx_strand_id
1 'polypeptide(L)' 'YLNDVFTVPTSLAGLPGISVPAGLSEGGLPLGLQLIGRPFDEETLLRTADVLETAAGFSAKPKMLEA' A
#
# COMPACT_ATOMS: atom_id res chain seq x y z
N TYR A 1 -15.59 1.33 10.96
CA TYR A 1 -15.77 2.30 9.87
C TYR A 1 -14.54 3.17 9.66
N LEU A 2 -13.95 3.76 10.71
CA LEU A 2 -12.69 4.54 10.60
C LEU A 2 -11.51 3.76 10.01
N ASN A 3 -11.43 2.44 10.25
CA ASN A 3 -10.36 1.59 9.76
C ASN A 3 -10.32 1.45 8.22
N ASP A 4 -11.46 1.65 7.54
CA ASP A 4 -11.59 1.46 6.09
C ASP A 4 -11.75 2.80 5.35
N VAL A 5 -11.53 3.92 6.05
CA VAL A 5 -11.81 5.27 5.52
C VAL A 5 -10.99 5.58 4.26
N PHE A 6 -9.81 4.97 4.14
CA PHE A 6 -8.91 5.17 3.00
C PHE A 6 -9.10 4.16 1.86
N THR A 7 -9.95 3.13 2.05
CA THR A 7 -10.15 2.05 1.08
C THR A 7 -11.57 1.99 0.52
N VAL A 8 -12.58 2.31 1.35
CA VAL A 8 -14.00 2.30 0.95
C VAL A 8 -14.30 3.23 -0.24
N PRO A 9 -13.84 4.49 -0.28
CA PRO A 9 -14.15 5.38 -1.40
C PRO A 9 -13.68 4.82 -2.75
N THR A 10 -12.51 4.18 -2.79
CA THR A 10 -11.93 3.55 -3.99
C THR A 10 -12.81 2.42 -4.50
N SER A 11 -13.21 1.50 -3.62
CA SER A 11 -14.06 0.37 -3.96
C SER A 11 -15.44 0.82 -4.45
N LEU A 12 -16.03 1.83 -3.81
CA LEU A 12 -17.33 2.37 -4.22
C LEU A 12 -17.25 3.11 -5.57
N ALA A 13 -16.13 3.76 -5.85
CA ALA A 13 -15.89 4.45 -7.12
C ALA A 13 -15.50 3.48 -8.26
N GLY A 14 -15.25 2.20 -7.97
CA GLY A 14 -14.79 1.21 -8.95
C GLY A 14 -13.41 1.53 -9.52
N LEU A 15 -12.57 2.24 -8.76
CA LEU A 15 -11.23 2.64 -9.18
C LEU A 15 -10.20 1.56 -8.79
N PRO A 16 -9.13 1.37 -9.58
CA PRO A 16 -8.05 0.50 -9.17
C PRO A 16 -7.28 1.13 -8.01
N GLY A 17 -6.91 0.31 -7.02
CA GLY A 17 -6.13 0.74 -5.87
C GLY A 17 -5.10 -0.32 -5.47
N ILE A 18 -3.95 0.13 -4.96
CA ILE A 18 -2.86 -0.73 -4.47
C ILE A 18 -2.30 -0.14 -3.18
N SER A 19 -1.86 -1.01 -2.27
CA SER A 19 -1.16 -0.63 -1.04
C SER A 19 0.28 -1.14 -1.12
N VAL A 20 1.24 -0.24 -0.93
CA VAL A 20 2.68 -0.56 -0.91
C VAL A 20 3.28 -0.26 0.47
N PRO A 21 4.25 -1.06 0.95
CA PRO A 21 4.89 -0.79 2.23
C PRO A 21 5.73 0.49 2.15
N ALA A 22 5.49 1.43 3.06
CA ALA A 22 6.17 2.72 3.11
C ALA A 22 7.21 2.82 4.23
N GLY A 23 7.17 1.91 5.21
CA GLY A 23 8.10 1.92 6.35
C GLY A 23 7.50 1.25 7.59
N LEU A 24 8.14 1.50 8.72
CA LEU A 24 7.67 1.07 10.04
C LEU A 24 7.27 2.28 10.87
N SER A 25 6.24 2.12 11.70
CA SER A 25 5.97 3.06 12.78
C SER A 25 7.05 2.96 13.86
N GLU A 26 7.06 3.91 14.80
CA GLU A 26 7.94 3.85 15.98
C GLU A 26 7.74 2.56 16.80
N GLY A 27 6.53 1.99 16.79
CA GLY A 27 6.19 0.72 17.43
C GLY A 27 6.60 -0.52 16.62
N GLY A 28 7.23 -0.36 15.45
CA GLY A 28 7.66 -1.45 14.59
C GLY A 28 6.53 -2.11 13.79
N LEU A 29 5.38 -1.46 13.63
CA LEU A 29 4.28 -1.96 12.79
C LEU A 29 4.45 -1.46 11.34
N PRO A 30 4.18 -2.30 10.32
CA PRO A 30 4.21 -1.89 8.92
C PRO A 30 3.21 -0.75 8.64
N LEU A 31 3.69 0.26 7.93
CA LEU A 31 2.88 1.35 7.39
C LEU A 31 2.70 1.13 5.90
N GLY A 32 1.44 1.12 5.44
CA GLY A 32 1.09 1.02 4.02
C GLY A 32 0.76 2.39 3.44
N LEU A 33 1.18 2.64 2.21
CA LEU A 33 0.78 3.78 1.40
C LEU A 33 -0.21 3.33 0.33
N GLN A 34 -1.41 3.90 0.36
CA GLN A 34 -2.47 3.62 -0.60
C GLN A 34 -2.31 4.52 -1.84
N LEU A 35 -2.23 3.89 -3.00
CA LEU A 35 -2.34 4.55 -4.30
C LEU A 35 -3.70 4.23 -4.92
N ILE A 36 -4.28 5.21 -5.60
CA ILE A 36 -5.55 5.08 -6.32
C ILE A 36 -5.30 5.54 -7.76
N GLY A 37 -5.53 4.65 -8.71
CA GLY A 37 -5.35 4.89 -10.13
C GLY A 37 -6.61 5.45 -10.80
N ARG A 38 -6.45 5.84 -12.07
CA ARG A 38 -7.57 6.16 -12.97
C ARG A 38 -8.31 4.87 -13.38
N PRO A 39 -9.58 4.93 -13.81
CA PRO A 39 -10.28 3.75 -14.31
C PRO A 39 -9.48 3.05 -15.42
N PHE A 40 -9.26 1.74 -15.28
CA PHE A 40 -8.58 0.88 -16.25
C PHE A 40 -7.11 1.26 -16.56
N ASP A 41 -6.44 1.97 -15.65
CA ASP A 41 -5.04 2.41 -15.80
C ASP A 41 -4.11 1.70 -14.79
N GLU A 42 -4.29 0.39 -14.64
CA GLU A 42 -3.50 -0.44 -13.72
C GLU A 42 -2.01 -0.46 -14.08
N GLU A 43 -1.66 -0.32 -15.36
CA GLU A 43 -0.25 -0.28 -15.79
C GLU A 43 0.49 0.90 -15.15
N THR A 44 -0.08 2.10 -15.22
CA THR A 44 0.52 3.29 -14.58
C THR A 44 0.56 3.13 -13.07
N LEU A 45 -0.51 2.57 -12.48
CA LEU A 45 -0.59 2.34 -11.04
C LEU A 45 0.51 1.38 -10.56
N LEU A 46 0.73 0.27 -11.27
CA LEU A 46 1.77 -0.72 -10.96
C LEU A 46 3.17 -0.15 -11.15
N ARG A 47 3.44 0.61 -12.23
CA ARG A 47 4.73 1.29 -12.43
C ARG A 47 5.03 2.28 -11.31
N THR A 48 4.01 3.00 -10.84
CA THR A 48 4.16 3.94 -9.72
C THR A 48 4.44 3.20 -8.41
N ALA A 49 3.72 2.10 -8.17
CA ALA A 49 3.92 1.24 -7.01
C ALA A 49 5.34 0.66 -6.96
N ASP A 50 5.87 0.18 -8.08
CA ASP A 50 7.24 -0.37 -8.20
C ASP A 50 8.33 0.64 -7.83
N VAL A 51 8.19 1.89 -8.31
CA VAL A 51 9.12 2.98 -7.95
C VAL A 51 9.07 3.26 -6.45
N LEU A 52 7.88 3.28 -5.85
CA LEU A 52 7.72 3.54 -4.43
C LEU A 52 8.22 2.39 -3.57
N GLU A 53 7.96 1.13 -3.96
CA GLU A 53 8.47 -0.05 -3.30
C GLU A 53 10.01 -0.08 -3.31
N THR A 54 10.61 0.18 -4.48
CA THR A 54 12.06 0.27 -4.63
C THR A 54 12.64 1.39 -3.76
N ALA A 55 12.01 2.57 -3.74
CA ALA A 55 12.45 3.70 -2.93
C ALA A 55 12.30 3.43 -1.42
N ALA A 56 11.25 2.72 -1.01
CA ALA A 56 11.02 2.35 0.38
C ALA A 56 12.00 1.29 0.88
N GLY A 57 12.50 0.42 -0.01
CA GLY A 57 13.48 -0.62 0.33
C GLY A 57 13.02 -1.53 1.47
N PHE A 58 11.71 -1.76 1.58
CA PHE A 58 11.11 -2.39 2.75
C PHE A 58 11.47 -3.87 2.85
N SER A 59 12.27 -4.23 3.86
CA SER A 59 12.75 -5.61 4.07
C SER A 59 12.38 -6.21 5.43
N ALA A 60 11.51 -5.54 6.18
CA ALA A 60 11.15 -5.96 7.54
C ALA A 60 10.38 -7.29 7.53
N LYS A 61 10.69 -8.18 8.47
CA LYS A 61 10.01 -9.48 8.63
C LYS A 61 9.08 -9.46 9.85
N PRO A 62 7.90 -10.09 9.77
CA PRO A 62 7.05 -10.31 10.93
C PRO A 62 7.78 -11.08 12.04
N LYS A 63 7.68 -10.60 13.29
CA LYS A 63 8.27 -11.26 14.47
C LYS A 63 7.80 -12.72 14.67
N MET A 64 6.64 -13.08 14.12
CA MET A 64 6.08 -14.45 14.21
C MET A 64 6.83 -15.47 13.32
N LEU A 65 7.69 -15.02 12.40
CA LEU A 65 8.44 -15.88 11.48
C LEU A 65 9.87 -16.20 11.95
N GLU A 66 10.25 -15.76 13.15
CA GLU A 66 11.51 -16.15 13.82
C GLU A 66 11.21 -17.26 14.84
N ALA A 67 10.98 -18.47 14.33
CA ALA A 67 10.83 -19.69 15.12
C ALA A 67 11.92 -20.69 14.74
#